data_AF-A0A645EH18-F1
#
_entry.id   AF-A0A645EH18-F1
#
_cell.length_a   1.000
_cell.length_b   1.000
_cell.length_c   1.000
_cell.angle_alpha   90.00
_cell.angle_beta   90.00
_cell.angle_gamma   90.00
#
_symmetry.space_group_name_H-M   'P 1'
#
loop_
_entity.id
_entity.type
_entity.pdbx_description
1 polymer ?
#
loop_
_entity_poly.entity_id
_entity_poly.type
_entity_poly.pdbx_seq_one_letter_code
_entity_poly.pdbx_strand_id
1 'polypeptide(L)' 'MPSEPLFWALALGACLGGNGSFLGAAANVVVADVANRFGYPITFKAFMKTGMLSVFIAMILCSIYLVIRYRAFL' A
#
# COMPACT_ATOMS: atom_id res chain seq x y z
N MET A 1 -20.40 11.13 15.27
CA MET A 1 -19.81 10.75 13.97
C MET A 1 -19.70 9.23 13.98
N PRO A 2 -20.25 8.48 13.02
CA PRO A 2 -20.02 7.05 12.98
C PRO A 2 -18.50 6.85 12.88
N SER A 3 -17.89 6.32 13.94
CA SER A 3 -16.43 6.21 14.09
C SER A 3 -15.86 5.06 13.26
N GLU A 4 -16.68 4.05 12.95
CA GLU A 4 -16.33 2.89 12.13
C GLU A 4 -15.67 3.26 10.80
N PRO A 5 -16.28 4.09 9.94
CA PRO A 5 -15.68 4.35 8.64
C PRO A 5 -14.41 5.22 8.70
N LEU A 6 -14.24 6.07 9.72
CA LEU A 6 -12.97 6.76 9.95
C LEU A 6 -11.87 5.78 10.39
N PHE A 7 -12.21 4.82 11.26
CA PHE A 7 -11.30 3.76 11.66
C PHE A 7 -10.87 2.89 10.47
N TRP A 8 -11.82 2.48 9.62
CA TRP A 8 -11.52 1.69 8.43
C TRP A 8 -10.70 2.47 7.39
N ALA A 9 -10.97 3.76 7.21
CA ALA A 9 -10.15 4.62 6.36
C ALA A 9 -8.71 4.72 6.87
N LEU A 10 -8.51 4.90 8.17
CA LEU A 10 -7.18 4.98 8.78
C LEU A 10 -6.44 3.64 8.70
N ALA A 11 -7.11 2.53 9.03
CA ALA A 11 -6.53 1.19 8.98
C ALA A 11 -6.11 0.80 7.56
N LEU A 12 -6.99 1.01 6.56
CA LEU A 12 -6.67 0.74 5.16
C LEU A 12 -5.56 1.66 4.64
N GLY A 13 -5.60 2.95 4.99
CA GLY A 13 -4.55 3.90 4.65
C GLY A 13 -3.18 3.52 5.22
N ALA A 14 -3.12 3.14 6.49
CA ALA A 14 -1.88 2.73 7.16
C ALA A 14 -1.31 1.42 6.59
N CYS A 15 -2.16 0.41 6.37
CA CYS A 15 -1.71 -0.89 5.87
C CYS A 15 -1.31 -0.85 4.39
N LEU A 16 -2.04 -0.12 3.55
CA LEU A 16 -1.75 -0.03 2.11
C LEU A 16 -0.60 0.94 1.84
N GLY A 17 -0.53 2.05 2.57
CA GLY A 17 0.50 3.09 2.40
C GLY A 17 1.92 2.57 2.61
N GLY A 18 2.11 1.61 3.52
CA GLY A 18 3.41 0.97 3.77
C GLY A 18 3.98 0.22 2.55
N ASN A 19 3.17 -0.17 1.58
CA ASN A 19 3.64 -0.91 0.40
C ASN A 19 4.32 -0.01 -0.66
N GLY A 20 4.27 1.31 -0.49
CA GLY A 20 4.75 2.26 -1.49
C GLY A 20 6.26 2.38 -1.52
N SER A 21 6.90 1.91 -0.45
CA SER A 21 8.34 2.01 -0.24
C SER A 21 8.94 0.64 -0.04
N PHE A 22 10.17 0.48 -0.55
CA PHE A 22 10.99 -0.70 -0.37
C PHE A 22 11.22 -1.04 1.13
N LEU A 23 11.38 -0.01 1.97
CA LEU A 23 11.55 -0.13 3.43
C LEU A 23 10.23 -0.22 4.21
N GLY A 24 9.09 -0.03 3.55
CA GLY A 24 7.80 0.10 4.25
C GLY A 24 7.20 -1.24 4.72
N ALA A 25 7.72 -2.37 4.25
CA ALA A 25 7.36 -3.70 4.74
C ALA A 25 8.59 -4.62 4.74
N ALA A 26 8.74 -5.45 5.79
CA ALA A 26 9.83 -6.40 5.91
C ALA A 26 9.85 -7.43 4.74
N ALA A 27 8.66 -7.79 4.23
CA ALA A 27 8.53 -8.69 3.08
C ALA A 27 9.21 -8.14 1.80
N ASN A 28 9.13 -6.82 1.55
CA ASN A 28 9.73 -6.19 0.38
C ASN A 28 11.27 -6.27 0.42
N VAL A 29 11.84 -6.10 1.61
CA VAL A 29 13.28 -6.21 1.86
C VAL A 29 13.75 -7.65 1.66
N VAL A 30 13.01 -8.63 2.18
CA VAL A 30 13.34 -10.06 2.01
C VAL A 30 13.31 -10.47 0.54
N VAL A 31 12.27 -10.08 -0.20
CA VAL A 31 12.16 -10.39 -1.65
C VAL A 31 13.31 -9.77 -2.43
N ALA A 32 13.71 -8.54 -2.09
CA ALA A 32 14.82 -7.89 -2.75
C ALA A 32 16.17 -8.52 -2.43
N ASP A 33 16.39 -8.97 -1.18
CA ASP A 33 17.58 -9.74 -0.81
C ASP A 33 17.65 -11.05 -1.60
N VAL A 34 16.52 -11.77 -1.70
CA VAL A 34 16.43 -13.00 -2.49
C VAL A 34 16.70 -12.72 -3.97
N ALA A 35 16.07 -11.71 -4.57
CA ALA A 35 16.28 -11.35 -5.98
C ALA A 35 17.75 -10.99 -6.27
N ASN A 36 18.40 -10.29 -5.33
CA ASN A 36 19.81 -9.96 -5.43
C ASN A 36 20.70 -11.22 -5.43
N ARG A 37 20.39 -12.23 -4.61
CA ARG A 37 21.10 -13.53 -4.60
C ARG A 37 20.96 -14.30 -5.91
N PHE A 38 19.85 -14.13 -6.64
CA PHE A 38 19.62 -14.75 -7.95
C PHE A 38 20.14 -13.91 -9.14
N GLY A 39 20.85 -12.80 -8.88
CA GLY A 39 21.44 -11.96 -9.93
C GLY A 39 20.48 -10.92 -10.52
N TYR A 40 19.34 -10.66 -9.87
CA TYR A 40 18.38 -9.61 -10.25
C TYR A 40 18.41 -8.47 -9.23
N PRO A 41 19.38 -7.53 -9.29
CA PRO A 41 19.48 -6.45 -8.33
C PRO A 41 18.31 -5.47 -8.49
N ILE A 42 17.46 -5.40 -7.47
CA ILE A 42 16.36 -4.43 -7.41
C ILE A 42 16.88 -3.16 -6.74
N THR A 43 16.95 -2.05 -7.47
CA THR A 43 17.31 -0.76 -6.88
C THR A 43 16.14 -0.13 -6.13
N PHE A 44 16.45 0.54 -5.01
CA PHE A 44 15.46 1.25 -4.18
C PHE A 44 14.54 2.16 -5.00
N LYS A 45 15.13 2.89 -5.96
CA LYS A 45 14.42 3.84 -6.83
C LYS A 45 13.46 3.13 -7.80
N ALA A 46 13.85 1.98 -8.34
CA ALA A 46 13.01 1.18 -9.23
C ALA A 46 11.81 0.60 -8.46
N PHE A 47 12.05 0.07 -7.26
CA PHE A 47 10.98 -0.46 -6.42
C PHE A 47 10.03 0.63 -5.94
N MET A 48 10.57 1.79 -5.52
CA MET A 48 9.77 2.92 -5.06
C MET A 48 8.89 3.50 -6.18
N LYS A 49 9.37 3.56 -7.43
CA LYS A 49 8.56 4.03 -8.57
C LYS A 49 7.35 3.11 -8.82
N THR A 50 7.58 1.80 -8.83
CA THR A 50 6.53 0.81 -9.08
C THR A 50 5.60 0.65 -7.87
N GLY A 51 6.15 0.65 -6.65
CA GLY A 51 5.43 0.54 -5.39
C GLY A 51 4.56 1.76 -5.10
N MET A 52 5.06 2.98 -5.34
CA MET A 52 4.22 4.18 -5.21
C MET A 52 3.02 4.14 -6.16
N LEU A 53 3.22 3.69 -7.40
CA LEU A 53 2.12 3.60 -8.36
C LEU A 53 1.08 2.55 -7.92
N SER A 54 1.52 1.38 -7.44
CA SER A 54 0.61 0.34 -6.96
C SER A 54 -0.16 0.79 -5.72
N VAL A 55 0.50 1.48 -4.78
CA VAL A 55 -0.16 2.06 -3.61
C VAL A 55 -1.17 3.10 -4.00
N PHE A 56 -0.87 3.95 -4.98
CA PHE A 56 -1.82 4.98 -5.44
C PHE A 56 -3.09 4.34 -6.02
N ILE A 57 -2.94 3.31 -6.86
CA ILE A 57 -4.06 2.55 -7.42
C ILE A 57 -4.86 1.86 -6.31
N ALA A 58 -4.18 1.20 -5.37
CA ALA A 58 -4.84 0.52 -4.25
C ALA A 58 -5.56 1.51 -3.32
N MET A 59 -4.98 2.68 -3.03
CA MET A 59 -5.60 3.73 -2.24
C MET A 59 -6.85 4.25 -2.93
N ILE A 60 -6.82 4.50 -4.24
CA ILE A 60 -8.00 4.94 -5.00
C ILE A 60 -9.08 3.87 -4.94
N LEU A 61 -8.75 2.60 -5.19
CA LEU A 61 -9.71 1.50 -5.16
C LEU A 61 -10.33 1.33 -3.77
N CYS A 62 -9.52 1.36 -2.71
CA CYS A 62 -10.01 1.26 -1.34
C CYS A 62 -10.82 2.50 -0.94
N SER A 63 -10.44 3.70 -1.39
CA SER A 63 -11.22 4.92 -1.16
C SER A 63 -12.57 4.84 -1.84
N ILE A 64 -12.62 4.38 -3.10
CA ILE A 64 -13.87 4.13 -3.83
C ILE A 64 -14.69 3.04 -3.12
N TYR A 65 -14.07 1.93 -2.72
CA TYR A 65 -14.76 0.86 -1.99
C TYR A 65 -15.35 1.37 -0.67
N LEU A 66 -14.59 2.14 0.12
CA LEU A 66 -15.08 2.74 1.36
C LEU A 66 -16.21 3.72 1.08
N VAL A 67 -16.06 4.60 0.09
CA VAL A 67 -17.14 5.50 -0.33
C VAL A 67 -18.36 4.72 -0.78
N ILE A 68 -18.21 3.57 -1.45
CA ILE A 68 -19.33 2.74 -1.90
C ILE A 68 -19.98 1.99 -0.72
N ARG A 69 -19.17 1.32 0.08
CA ARG A 69 -19.59 0.52 1.24
C ARG A 69 -20.27 1.38 2.29
N TYR A 70 -19.74 2.60 2.46
CA TYR A 70 -20.22 3.64 3.34
C TYR A 70 -20.87 4.78 2.54
N ARG A 71 -21.50 4.53 1.35
CA ARG A 71 -22.39 5.52 0.69
C ARG A 71 -23.53 5.99 1.60
N ALA A 72 -23.68 5.35 2.75
CA ALA A 72 -24.51 5.73 3.88
C ALA A 72 -23.70 6.30 5.08
N PHE A 73 -22.72 7.19 4.85
CA PHE A 73 -22.26 8.10 5.91
C PHE A 73 -23.37 9.12 6.32
N LEU A 74 -24.52 9.05 5.64
CA LEU A 74 -25.85 9.53 5.99
C LEU A 74 -26.83 8.35 5.98
#